data_AF-A0A357YZZ3-F1
#
_entry.id   AF-A0A357YZZ3-F1
#
_cell.length_a   1.000
_cell.length_b   1.000
_cell.length_c   1.000
_cell.angle_alpha   90.00
_cell.angle_beta   90.00
_cell.angle_gamma   90.00
#
_symmetry.space_group_name_H-M   'P 1'
#
loop_
_entity.id
_entity.type
_entity.pdbx_description
1 polymer ?
#
loop_
_entity_poly.entity_id
_entity_poly.type
_entity_poly.pdbx_seq_one_letter_code
_entity_poly.pdbx_strand_id
1 'polypeptide(L)'
;MGAFQYTPTPLMLPTSHYDARRADFAVNFIQMLRHTTGEWYGKPFRLMPWQEQIVRDIFGIVDADGYRQFRTAYVEVGKKNGKSELAAAIALYLLFADGEAGAEVYSCAADINQASIVFNTARAMVEQCPDLRALSKLVPSTKRIIFPYTNSFYRVLSSETKSKQGFNVSGLIFDELFAQQTRELFDTMTKYTGDARRQPLYFLITTAGRDKTSICYEIHCKAKAVMDGTKIDPSFYPAVFGIEEGDDWKDEAVWRRVNPSIGVTIPFETVRAAYEQAKQNPAEEMHFRQFRLNEWCNADIRWMPMDKWGALGEDIDWEEYEGRDCCCGLDLSSTGDLTALVLVFPPGSGDMKYTVLPFFWLP
;
A
#
# COMPACT_ATOMS: atom_id res chain seq x y z
N MET A 1 13.08 13.21 -20.75
CA MET A 1 12.51 11.88 -20.45
C MET A 1 12.15 11.25 -21.78
N GLY A 2 12.70 10.07 -22.08
CA GLY A 2 12.29 9.32 -23.28
C GLY A 2 10.78 9.02 -23.22
N ALA A 3 10.16 8.85 -24.39
CA ALA A 3 8.77 8.40 -24.45
C ALA A 3 8.66 7.04 -23.72
N PHE A 4 7.63 6.88 -22.88
CA PHE A 4 7.32 5.60 -22.25
C PHE A 4 7.21 4.53 -23.33
N GLN A 5 8.07 3.52 -23.27
CA GLN A 5 8.04 2.39 -24.18
C GLN A 5 7.45 1.20 -23.43
N TYR A 6 6.23 0.83 -23.79
CA TYR A 6 5.54 -0.28 -23.16
C TYR A 6 6.21 -1.60 -23.51
N THR A 7 6.36 -2.47 -22.50
CA THR A 7 6.72 -3.88 -22.67
C THR A 7 5.79 -4.70 -21.79
N PRO A 8 5.11 -5.74 -22.33
CA PRO A 8 4.24 -6.60 -21.53
C PRO A 8 4.99 -7.21 -20.34
N THR A 9 4.31 -7.34 -19.22
CA THR A 9 4.86 -8.06 -18.05
C THR A 9 5.31 -9.47 -18.43
N PRO A 10 6.42 -9.98 -17.87
CA PRO A 10 6.85 -11.36 -18.06
C PRO A 10 5.84 -12.40 -17.52
N LEU A 11 4.83 -11.96 -16.76
CA LEU A 11 3.74 -12.79 -16.25
C LEU A 11 2.65 -13.08 -17.30
N MET A 12 2.75 -12.52 -18.51
CA MET A 12 1.88 -12.89 -19.63
C MET A 12 2.08 -14.36 -19.98
N LEU A 13 1.00 -15.14 -19.95
CA LEU A 13 1.05 -16.55 -20.33
C LEU A 13 1.39 -16.69 -21.83
N PRO A 14 2.08 -17.78 -22.23
CA PRO A 14 2.28 -18.09 -23.65
C PRO A 14 0.99 -18.28 -24.44
N THR A 15 -0.11 -18.65 -23.77
CA THR A 15 -1.45 -18.79 -24.36
C THR A 15 -2.23 -17.48 -24.39
N SER A 16 -1.73 -16.43 -23.75
CA SER A 16 -2.31 -15.09 -23.75
C SER A 16 -1.62 -14.21 -24.78
N HIS A 17 -2.25 -13.10 -25.13
CA HIS A 17 -1.68 -12.12 -26.05
C HIS A 17 -2.01 -10.69 -25.61
N TYR A 18 -1.23 -9.74 -26.11
CA TYR A 18 -1.46 -8.32 -25.87
C TYR A 18 -2.42 -7.73 -26.91
N ASP A 19 -3.60 -7.31 -26.47
CA ASP A 19 -4.56 -6.52 -27.24
C ASP A 19 -4.30 -5.03 -27.02
N ALA A 20 -3.56 -4.44 -27.96
CA ALA A 20 -3.23 -3.01 -27.94
C ALA A 20 -4.48 -2.12 -27.98
N ARG A 21 -5.56 -2.52 -28.66
CA ARG A 21 -6.77 -1.69 -28.77
C ARG A 21 -7.48 -1.58 -27.44
N ARG A 22 -7.59 -2.69 -26.70
CA ARG A 22 -8.18 -2.71 -25.36
C ARG A 22 -7.34 -1.91 -24.37
N ALA A 23 -6.02 -2.09 -24.42
CA ALA A 23 -5.10 -1.34 -23.58
C ALA A 23 -5.19 0.17 -23.84
N ASP A 24 -5.13 0.58 -25.11
CA ASP A 24 -5.22 1.99 -25.51
C ASP A 24 -6.58 2.58 -25.15
N PHE A 25 -7.67 1.81 -25.27
CA PHE A 25 -8.99 2.27 -24.85
C PHE A 25 -9.04 2.55 -23.35
N ALA A 26 -8.50 1.65 -22.51
CA ALA A 26 -8.42 1.86 -21.06
C ALA A 26 -7.55 3.07 -20.70
N VAL A 27 -6.35 3.17 -21.29
CA VAL A 27 -5.45 4.32 -21.10
C VAL A 27 -6.13 5.63 -21.51
N ASN A 28 -6.76 5.66 -22.68
CA ASN A 28 -7.44 6.86 -23.19
C ASN A 28 -8.64 7.25 -22.31
N PHE A 29 -9.45 6.28 -21.87
CA PHE A 29 -10.55 6.55 -20.95
C PHE A 29 -10.05 7.22 -19.67
N ILE A 30 -9.00 6.67 -19.04
CA ILE A 30 -8.45 7.24 -17.80
C ILE A 30 -7.88 8.64 -18.04
N GLN A 31 -7.17 8.84 -19.16
CA GLN A 31 -6.59 10.15 -19.49
C GLN A 31 -7.62 11.22 -19.91
N MET A 32 -8.87 10.84 -20.19
CA MET A 32 -9.99 11.77 -20.37
C MET A 32 -10.58 12.26 -19.03
N LEU A 33 -10.27 11.59 -17.93
CA LEU A 33 -10.62 12.04 -16.59
C LEU A 33 -9.70 13.19 -16.16
N ARG A 34 -10.06 13.86 -15.07
CA ARG A 34 -9.33 15.00 -14.52
C ARG A 34 -8.93 14.76 -13.09
N HIS A 35 -7.78 15.29 -12.71
CA HIS A 35 -7.36 15.32 -11.32
C HIS A 35 -8.34 16.10 -10.46
N THR A 36 -8.47 15.69 -9.20
CA THR A 36 -9.58 16.13 -8.32
C THR A 36 -9.15 16.97 -7.13
N THR A 37 -7.85 17.17 -6.91
CA THR A 37 -7.33 17.87 -5.73
C THR A 37 -6.06 18.67 -6.02
N GLY A 38 -5.78 19.65 -5.15
CA GLY A 38 -4.53 20.41 -5.12
C GLY A 38 -4.22 21.19 -6.41
N GLU A 39 -2.93 21.35 -6.70
CA GLU A 39 -2.42 22.06 -7.89
C GLU A 39 -2.86 21.42 -9.21
N TRP A 40 -3.26 20.15 -9.18
CA TRP A 40 -3.65 19.39 -10.37
C TRP A 40 -5.15 19.47 -10.66
N TYR A 41 -5.96 20.01 -9.76
CA TYR A 41 -7.42 20.11 -9.92
C TYR A 41 -7.82 20.59 -11.33
N GLY A 42 -8.70 19.83 -12.00
CA GLY A 42 -9.21 20.18 -13.33
C GLY A 42 -8.26 19.91 -14.50
N LYS A 43 -7.00 19.55 -14.25
CA LYS A 43 -6.05 19.15 -15.29
C LYS A 43 -6.29 17.69 -15.73
N PRO A 44 -6.03 17.33 -17.00
CA PRO A 44 -6.14 15.96 -17.47
C PRO A 44 -5.30 14.99 -16.64
N PHE A 45 -5.86 13.83 -16.30
CA PHE A 45 -5.17 12.79 -15.55
C PHE A 45 -4.24 12.00 -16.47
N ARG A 46 -3.05 12.55 -16.74
CA ARG A 46 -2.01 11.86 -17.52
C ARG A 46 -1.39 10.76 -16.66
N LEU A 47 -1.46 9.53 -17.15
CA LEU A 47 -0.89 8.37 -16.46
C LEU A 47 0.64 8.52 -16.42
N MET A 48 1.21 8.32 -15.25
CA MET A 48 2.67 8.17 -15.11
C MET A 48 3.09 6.80 -15.68
N PRO A 49 4.36 6.62 -16.12
CA PRO A 49 4.83 5.39 -16.75
C PRO A 49 4.48 4.10 -15.99
N TRP A 50 4.62 4.12 -14.66
CA TRP A 50 4.29 2.98 -13.81
C TRP A 50 2.78 2.72 -13.73
N GLN A 51 1.95 3.76 -13.76
CA GLN A 51 0.49 3.63 -13.76
C GLN A 51 0.01 3.11 -15.11
N GLU A 52 0.59 3.63 -16.21
CA GLU A 52 0.28 3.18 -17.56
C GLU A 52 0.69 1.73 -17.77
N GLN A 53 1.84 1.30 -17.26
CA GLN A 53 2.26 -0.11 -17.27
C GLN A 53 1.20 -1.02 -16.63
N ILE A 54 0.73 -0.68 -15.42
CA ILE A 54 -0.29 -1.45 -14.69
C ILE A 54 -1.60 -1.51 -15.48
N VAL A 55 -2.07 -0.37 -15.99
CA VAL A 55 -3.32 -0.29 -16.78
C VAL A 55 -3.21 -1.13 -18.06
N ARG A 56 -2.10 -1.00 -18.79
CA ARG A 56 -1.87 -1.76 -20.03
C ARG A 56 -1.75 -3.25 -19.79
N ASP A 57 -1.10 -3.68 -18.71
CA ASP A 57 -1.00 -5.09 -18.38
C ASP A 57 -2.36 -5.68 -17.99
N ILE A 58 -3.11 -5.02 -17.10
CA ILE A 58 -4.40 -5.52 -16.60
C ILE A 58 -5.47 -5.57 -17.69
N PHE A 59 -5.56 -4.54 -18.53
CA PHE A 59 -6.63 -4.41 -19.53
C PHE A 59 -6.23 -4.85 -20.94
N GLY A 60 -4.92 -4.94 -21.23
CA GLY A 60 -4.38 -5.32 -22.52
C GLY A 60 -3.99 -6.79 -22.64
N ILE A 61 -3.59 -7.45 -21.55
CA ILE A 61 -3.21 -8.86 -21.61
C ILE A 61 -4.46 -9.72 -21.45
N VAL A 62 -4.82 -10.41 -22.53
CA VAL A 62 -6.03 -11.24 -22.62
C VAL A 62 -5.70 -12.68 -22.94
N ASP A 63 -6.52 -13.59 -22.43
CA ASP A 63 -6.46 -15.02 -22.73
C ASP A 63 -6.95 -15.35 -24.15
N ALA A 64 -6.94 -16.63 -24.49
CA ALA A 64 -7.36 -17.12 -25.81
C ALA A 64 -8.84 -16.83 -26.13
N ASP A 65 -9.68 -16.66 -25.11
CA ASP A 65 -11.11 -16.35 -25.25
C ASP A 65 -11.37 -14.82 -25.30
N GLY A 66 -10.32 -14.00 -25.16
CA GLY A 66 -10.39 -12.55 -25.18
C GLY A 66 -10.81 -11.93 -23.84
N TYR A 67 -10.73 -12.66 -22.73
CA TYR A 67 -10.93 -12.11 -21.38
C TYR A 67 -9.60 -11.71 -20.75
N ARG A 68 -9.60 -10.78 -19.79
CA ARG A 68 -8.35 -10.41 -19.11
C ARG A 68 -7.72 -11.61 -18.42
N GLN A 69 -6.41 -11.76 -18.58
CA GLN A 69 -5.66 -12.78 -17.84
C GLN A 69 -5.67 -12.47 -16.34
N PHE A 70 -5.35 -11.21 -16.00
CA PHE A 70 -5.22 -10.76 -14.60
C PHE A 70 -6.56 -10.32 -14.01
N ARG A 71 -7.11 -11.15 -13.13
CA ARG A 71 -8.37 -10.91 -12.42
C ARG A 71 -8.17 -10.36 -11.02
N THR A 72 -6.96 -10.47 -10.47
CA THR A 72 -6.56 -9.80 -9.22
C THR A 72 -5.30 -9.01 -9.48
N ALA A 73 -5.31 -7.72 -9.20
CA ALA A 73 -4.13 -6.87 -9.24
C ALA A 73 -3.81 -6.37 -7.83
N TYR A 74 -2.59 -6.60 -7.39
CA TYR A 74 -2.07 -6.15 -6.11
C TYR A 74 -1.01 -5.08 -6.34
N VAL A 75 -1.31 -3.85 -5.95
CA VAL A 75 -0.42 -2.69 -6.09
C VAL A 75 0.00 -2.22 -4.71
N GLU A 76 1.25 -2.49 -4.36
CA GLU A 76 1.86 -2.07 -3.10
C GLU A 76 2.86 -0.95 -3.36
N VAL A 77 2.56 0.25 -2.88
CA VAL A 77 3.39 1.43 -3.13
C VAL A 77 3.24 2.45 -2.00
N GLY A 78 4.35 3.15 -1.69
CA GLY A 78 4.41 4.18 -0.65
C GLY A 78 3.34 5.28 -0.77
N LYS A 79 3.08 5.99 0.34
CA LYS A 79 2.09 7.07 0.40
C LYS A 79 2.43 8.19 -0.59
N LYS A 80 1.38 8.86 -1.06
CA LYS A 80 1.43 10.00 -2.01
C LYS A 80 1.87 9.66 -3.44
N ASN A 81 2.04 8.38 -3.81
CA ASN A 81 2.31 8.00 -5.20
C ASN A 81 1.09 8.11 -6.13
N GLY A 82 -0.13 8.31 -5.61
CA GLY A 82 -1.35 8.49 -6.41
C GLY A 82 -2.21 7.23 -6.57
N LYS A 83 -2.04 6.23 -5.70
CA LYS A 83 -2.78 4.95 -5.75
C LYS A 83 -4.31 5.10 -5.72
N SER A 84 -4.85 5.92 -4.82
CA SER A 84 -6.30 6.09 -4.67
C SER A 84 -6.93 6.83 -5.85
N GLU A 85 -6.18 7.71 -6.51
CA GLU A 85 -6.64 8.42 -7.71
C GLU A 85 -6.68 7.49 -8.93
N LEU A 86 -5.65 6.65 -9.11
CA LEU A 86 -5.66 5.58 -10.10
C LEU A 86 -6.81 4.58 -9.85
N ALA A 87 -7.01 4.18 -8.60
CA ALA A 87 -8.08 3.24 -8.24
C ALA A 87 -9.48 3.81 -8.49
N ALA A 88 -9.69 5.11 -8.28
CA ALA A 88 -10.93 5.79 -8.63
C ALA A 88 -11.15 5.78 -10.15
N ALA A 89 -10.12 6.05 -10.95
CA ALA A 89 -10.21 5.99 -12.40
C ALA A 89 -10.50 4.56 -12.92
N ILE A 90 -9.87 3.54 -12.33
CA ILE A 90 -10.16 2.13 -12.63
C ILE A 90 -11.60 1.77 -12.26
N ALA A 91 -12.11 2.21 -11.10
CA ALA A 91 -13.51 1.97 -10.73
C ALA A 91 -14.49 2.56 -11.76
N LEU A 92 -14.21 3.75 -12.27
CA LEU A 92 -15.02 4.38 -13.32
C LEU A 92 -14.90 3.64 -14.65
N TYR A 93 -13.71 3.15 -15.02
CA TYR A 93 -13.53 2.35 -16.21
C TYR A 93 -14.35 1.05 -16.13
N LEU A 94 -14.28 0.33 -15.01
CA LEU A 94 -15.09 -0.87 -14.75
C LEU A 94 -16.59 -0.58 -14.81
N LEU A 95 -17.02 0.61 -14.36
CA LEU A 95 -18.43 1.00 -14.38
C LEU A 95 -18.94 1.36 -15.79
N PHE A 96 -18.16 2.12 -16.57
CA PHE A 96 -18.64 2.77 -17.80
C PHE A 96 -18.14 2.12 -19.09
N ALA A 97 -16.94 1.54 -19.07
CA ALA A 97 -16.17 1.27 -20.27
C ALA A 97 -15.76 -0.20 -20.42
N ASP A 98 -15.86 -1.02 -19.38
CA ASP A 98 -15.38 -2.41 -19.39
C ASP A 98 -16.28 -3.41 -20.14
N GLY A 99 -17.41 -2.93 -20.68
CA GLY A 99 -18.32 -3.72 -21.51
C GLY A 99 -19.20 -4.72 -20.74
N GLU A 100 -19.21 -4.69 -19.41
CA GLU A 100 -19.99 -5.59 -18.57
C GLU A 100 -21.43 -5.07 -18.37
N ALA A 101 -22.42 -5.92 -18.64
CA ALA A 101 -23.82 -5.63 -18.32
C ALA A 101 -24.11 -5.93 -16.85
N GLY A 102 -24.81 -5.01 -16.18
CA GLY A 102 -25.16 -5.11 -14.77
C GLY A 102 -23.93 -5.12 -13.87
N ALA A 103 -22.89 -4.37 -14.21
CA ALA A 103 -21.63 -4.37 -13.47
C ALA A 103 -21.86 -3.84 -12.04
N GLU A 104 -21.48 -4.65 -11.05
CA GLU A 104 -21.44 -4.24 -9.65
C GLU A 104 -19.99 -3.92 -9.27
N VAL A 105 -19.71 -2.62 -9.11
CA VAL A 105 -18.40 -2.12 -8.68
C VAL A 105 -18.48 -1.69 -7.21
N TYR A 106 -17.50 -2.10 -6.41
CA TYR A 106 -17.46 -1.82 -4.98
C TYR A 106 -16.14 -1.21 -4.55
N SER A 107 -16.21 -0.29 -3.59
CA SER A 107 -15.04 0.11 -2.79
C SER A 107 -15.20 -0.33 -1.35
N CYS A 108 -14.15 -0.94 -0.81
CA CYS A 108 -14.05 -1.29 0.59
C CYS A 108 -12.65 -0.94 1.14
N ALA A 109 -12.61 -0.71 2.44
CA ALA A 109 -11.41 -0.44 3.23
C ALA A 109 -11.73 -0.82 4.69
N ALA A 110 -10.75 -0.70 5.59
CA ALA A 110 -10.92 -1.05 7.00
C ALA A 110 -11.96 -0.14 7.66
N ASP A 111 -11.90 1.14 7.29
CA ASP A 111 -12.83 2.17 7.70
C ASP A 111 -13.63 2.71 6.50
N ILE A 112 -14.91 3.00 6.74
CA ILE A 112 -15.80 3.49 5.68
C ILE A 112 -15.37 4.86 5.16
N ASN A 113 -14.76 5.71 5.99
CA ASN A 113 -14.29 7.02 5.54
C ASN A 113 -13.10 6.87 4.60
N GLN A 114 -12.21 5.89 4.84
CA GLN A 114 -11.14 5.55 3.90
C GLN A 114 -11.69 5.08 2.56
N ALA A 115 -12.65 4.14 2.55
CA ALA A 115 -13.30 3.69 1.32
C ALA A 115 -14.02 4.84 0.58
N SER A 116 -14.44 5.87 1.33
CA SER A 116 -15.08 7.06 0.76
C SER A 116 -14.11 7.99 0.07
N ILE A 117 -12.80 7.92 0.33
CA ILE A 117 -11.79 8.75 -0.35
C ILE A 117 -11.77 8.39 -1.84
N VAL A 118 -11.67 7.10 -2.16
CA VAL A 118 -11.70 6.61 -3.55
C VAL A 118 -13.03 6.98 -4.21
N PHE A 119 -14.15 6.75 -3.53
CA PHE A 119 -15.47 7.08 -4.07
C PHE A 119 -15.64 8.59 -4.33
N ASN A 120 -15.23 9.44 -3.40
CA ASN A 120 -15.34 10.89 -3.55
C ASN A 120 -14.45 11.38 -4.69
N THR A 121 -13.28 10.76 -4.88
CA THR A 121 -12.39 11.02 -6.02
C THR A 121 -13.09 10.64 -7.33
N ALA A 122 -13.67 9.45 -7.42
CA ALA A 122 -14.41 9.00 -8.60
C ALA A 122 -15.63 9.90 -8.89
N ARG A 123 -16.39 10.27 -7.86
CA ARG A 123 -17.51 11.21 -7.98
C ARG A 123 -17.03 12.55 -8.53
N ALA A 124 -15.94 13.10 -8.00
CA ALA A 124 -15.39 14.37 -8.46
C ALA A 124 -14.87 14.29 -9.91
N MET A 125 -14.33 13.15 -10.35
CA MET A 125 -13.98 12.92 -11.76
C MET A 125 -15.23 12.93 -12.66
N VAL A 126 -16.32 12.27 -12.23
CA VAL A 126 -17.61 12.28 -12.97
C VAL A 126 -18.21 13.69 -13.01
N GLU A 127 -18.20 14.42 -11.89
CA GLU A 127 -18.73 15.79 -11.84
C GLU A 127 -17.97 16.76 -12.77
N GLN A 128 -16.68 16.51 -12.99
CA GLN A 128 -15.82 17.27 -13.90
C GLN A 128 -15.89 16.80 -15.37
N CYS A 129 -16.57 15.69 -15.66
CA CYS A 129 -16.74 15.14 -17.00
C CYS A 129 -18.22 15.24 -17.43
N PRO A 130 -18.59 16.23 -18.26
CA PRO A 130 -19.99 16.44 -18.67
C PRO A 130 -20.66 15.19 -19.25
N ASP A 131 -19.93 14.41 -20.04
CA ASP A 131 -20.45 13.19 -20.68
C ASP A 131 -20.78 12.11 -19.64
N LEU A 132 -19.83 11.79 -18.74
CA LEU A 132 -20.08 10.82 -17.67
C LEU A 132 -21.18 11.28 -16.71
N ARG A 133 -21.26 12.59 -16.43
CA ARG A 133 -22.31 13.16 -15.61
C ARG A 133 -23.69 13.03 -16.27
N ALA A 134 -23.78 13.23 -17.58
CA ALA A 134 -25.04 13.05 -18.32
C ALA A 134 -25.46 11.58 -18.42
N LEU A 135 -24.47 10.67 -18.48
CA LEU A 135 -24.71 9.23 -18.58
C LEU A 135 -25.03 8.55 -17.24
N SER A 136 -24.79 9.21 -16.11
CA SER A 136 -24.90 8.60 -14.78
C SER A 136 -25.78 9.37 -13.80
N LYS A 137 -26.25 8.65 -12.78
CA LYS A 137 -26.95 9.23 -11.64
C LYS A 137 -26.05 9.13 -10.41
N LEU A 138 -25.63 10.28 -9.90
CA LEU A 138 -24.91 10.39 -8.63
C LEU A 138 -25.93 10.38 -7.47
N VAL A 139 -25.69 9.52 -6.49
CA VAL A 139 -26.49 9.44 -5.25
C VAL A 139 -25.54 9.60 -4.06
N PRO A 140 -25.17 10.84 -3.70
CA PRO A 140 -24.17 11.10 -2.66
C PRO A 140 -24.56 10.56 -1.28
N SER A 141 -25.85 10.58 -0.94
CA SER A 141 -26.36 10.12 0.36
C SER A 141 -26.03 8.65 0.66
N THR A 142 -25.98 7.80 -0.37
CA THR A 142 -25.64 6.38 -0.26
C THR A 142 -24.27 6.05 -0.87
N LYS A 143 -23.47 7.08 -1.18
CA LYS A 143 -22.15 6.95 -1.83
C LYS A 143 -22.21 5.99 -3.02
N ARG A 144 -23.10 6.29 -3.97
CA ARG A 144 -23.36 5.48 -5.15
C ARG A 144 -23.32 6.29 -6.46
N ILE A 145 -22.76 5.71 -7.51
CA ILE A 145 -22.85 6.17 -8.91
C ILE A 145 -23.61 5.08 -9.67
N ILE A 146 -24.67 5.44 -10.39
CA ILE A 146 -25.49 4.50 -11.16
C ILE A 146 -25.28 4.80 -12.64
N PHE A 147 -25.04 3.77 -13.44
CA PHE A 147 -24.99 3.84 -14.90
C PHE A 147 -26.20 3.09 -15.47
N PRO A 148 -27.30 3.79 -15.80
CA PRO A 148 -28.58 3.14 -16.12
C PRO A 148 -28.55 2.31 -17.40
N TYR A 149 -27.72 2.70 -18.38
CA TYR A 149 -27.69 2.08 -19.72
C TYR A 149 -27.30 0.60 -19.70
N THR A 150 -26.44 0.20 -18.77
CA THR A 150 -26.07 -1.19 -18.55
C THR A 150 -26.62 -1.74 -17.25
N ASN A 151 -27.50 -1.02 -16.54
CA ASN A 151 -27.98 -1.37 -15.20
C ASN A 151 -26.85 -1.59 -14.18
N SER A 152 -25.76 -0.83 -14.33
CA SER A 152 -24.54 -0.97 -13.53
C SER A 152 -24.48 0.05 -12.40
N PHE A 153 -23.68 -0.20 -11.37
CA PHE A 153 -23.44 0.78 -10.31
C PHE A 153 -22.08 0.61 -9.65
N TYR A 154 -21.58 1.72 -9.10
CA TYR A 154 -20.45 1.76 -8.19
C TYR A 154 -20.91 2.24 -6.81
N ARG A 155 -20.56 1.54 -5.72
CA ARG A 155 -20.87 1.99 -4.35
C ARG A 155 -19.77 1.68 -3.33
N VAL A 156 -19.73 2.47 -2.26
CA VAL A 156 -18.95 2.14 -1.06
C VAL A 156 -19.71 1.13 -0.21
N LEU A 157 -19.02 0.13 0.33
CA LEU A 157 -19.59 -0.81 1.28
C LEU A 157 -19.49 -0.27 2.71
N SER A 158 -20.62 -0.23 3.40
CA SER A 158 -20.69 0.07 4.83
C SER A 158 -20.46 -1.19 5.68
N SER A 159 -20.13 -1.00 6.95
CA SER A 159 -20.05 -2.07 7.96
C SER A 159 -21.32 -2.92 8.02
N GLU A 160 -22.50 -2.32 7.91
CA GLU A 160 -23.79 -3.04 7.91
C GLU A 160 -23.99 -3.93 6.67
N THR A 161 -23.32 -3.62 5.56
CA THR A 161 -23.42 -4.39 4.32
C THR A 161 -22.54 -5.65 4.37
N LYS A 162 -21.57 -5.72 5.30
CA LYS A 162 -20.69 -6.89 5.49
C LYS A 162 -21.45 -8.17 5.88
N SER A 163 -22.63 -8.04 6.48
CA SER A 163 -23.48 -9.18 6.90
C SER A 163 -24.36 -9.75 5.78
N LYS A 164 -24.43 -9.11 4.61
CA LYS A 164 -25.26 -9.55 3.48
C LYS A 164 -24.43 -10.36 2.50
N GLN A 165 -24.57 -11.68 2.54
CA GLN A 165 -23.99 -12.61 1.57
C GLN A 165 -24.76 -12.54 0.24
N GLY A 166 -24.05 -12.57 -0.91
CA GLY A 166 -24.66 -12.60 -2.25
C GLY A 166 -24.26 -11.49 -3.23
N PHE A 167 -23.05 -10.91 -3.11
CA PHE A 167 -22.56 -9.95 -4.10
C PHE A 167 -22.21 -10.63 -5.43
N ASN A 168 -22.48 -9.95 -6.55
CA ASN A 168 -22.07 -10.38 -7.88
C ASN A 168 -21.07 -9.38 -8.48
N VAL A 169 -19.88 -9.36 -7.88
CA VAL A 169 -18.82 -8.36 -8.06
C VAL A 169 -18.22 -8.47 -9.45
N SER A 170 -18.33 -7.39 -10.22
CA SER A 170 -17.58 -7.22 -11.47
C SER A 170 -16.27 -6.46 -11.22
N GLY A 171 -16.29 -5.50 -10.29
CA GLY A 171 -15.11 -4.73 -9.91
C GLY A 171 -15.03 -4.52 -8.40
N LEU A 172 -13.86 -4.76 -7.81
CA LEU A 172 -13.58 -4.46 -6.41
C LEU A 172 -12.36 -3.56 -6.33
N ILE A 173 -12.51 -2.43 -5.66
CA ILE A 173 -11.39 -1.62 -5.20
C ILE A 173 -11.23 -1.84 -3.70
N PHE A 174 -10.14 -2.46 -3.31
CA PHE A 174 -9.80 -2.67 -1.90
C PHE A 174 -8.68 -1.69 -1.53
N ASP A 175 -9.01 -0.63 -0.79
CA ASP A 175 -8.03 0.39 -0.37
C ASP A 175 -7.45 0.09 1.01
N GLU A 176 -6.17 0.41 1.16
CA GLU A 176 -5.37 0.24 2.37
C GLU A 176 -5.51 -1.16 3.01
N LEU A 177 -5.16 -2.21 2.25
CA LEU A 177 -5.21 -3.59 2.75
C LEU A 177 -4.42 -3.78 4.06
N PHE A 178 -3.31 -3.06 4.25
CA PHE A 178 -2.50 -3.11 5.48
C PHE A 178 -3.25 -2.64 6.74
N ALA A 179 -4.32 -1.88 6.58
CA ALA A 179 -5.14 -1.41 7.70
C ALA A 179 -6.21 -2.43 8.13
N GLN A 180 -6.36 -3.55 7.42
CA GLN A 180 -7.31 -4.61 7.81
C GLN A 180 -6.83 -5.30 9.09
N GLN A 181 -7.69 -5.29 10.10
CA GLN A 181 -7.45 -6.01 11.36
C GLN A 181 -7.73 -7.51 11.24
N THR A 182 -8.70 -7.89 10.39
CA THR A 182 -9.09 -9.29 10.19
C THR A 182 -9.26 -9.60 8.71
N ARG A 183 -9.18 -10.90 8.38
CA ARG A 183 -9.39 -11.40 7.01
C ARG A 183 -10.85 -11.39 6.56
N GLU A 184 -11.80 -11.12 7.45
CA GLU A 184 -13.23 -11.33 7.21
C GLU A 184 -13.75 -10.50 6.02
N LEU A 185 -13.44 -9.20 5.99
CA LEU A 185 -13.86 -8.34 4.88
C LEU A 185 -13.20 -8.73 3.56
N PHE A 186 -11.90 -9.07 3.62
CA PHE A 186 -11.16 -9.52 2.44
C PHE A 186 -11.78 -10.79 1.85
N ASP A 187 -11.96 -11.81 2.68
CA ASP A 187 -12.57 -13.08 2.28
C ASP A 187 -13.99 -12.87 1.76
N THR A 188 -14.82 -12.10 2.46
CA THR A 188 -16.21 -11.81 2.07
C THR A 188 -16.30 -11.15 0.70
N MET A 189 -15.33 -10.29 0.36
CA MET A 189 -15.37 -9.52 -0.89
C MET A 189 -14.65 -10.19 -2.06
N THR A 190 -13.72 -11.10 -1.81
CA THR A 190 -12.87 -11.69 -2.86
C THR A 190 -13.18 -13.16 -3.14
N LYS A 191 -13.70 -13.91 -2.15
CA LYS A 191 -14.02 -15.33 -2.34
C LYS A 191 -15.39 -15.48 -2.96
N TYR A 192 -15.44 -16.07 -4.15
CA TYR A 192 -16.65 -16.50 -4.87
C TYR A 192 -17.61 -15.37 -5.32
N THR A 193 -17.35 -14.11 -4.96
CA THR A 193 -18.23 -12.97 -5.28
C THR A 193 -18.25 -12.60 -6.76
N GLY A 194 -17.19 -12.93 -7.50
CA GLY A 194 -17.06 -12.69 -8.93
C GLY A 194 -17.23 -13.93 -9.81
N ASP A 195 -17.54 -15.10 -9.24
CA ASP A 195 -17.52 -16.38 -9.98
C ASP A 195 -18.56 -16.46 -11.11
N ALA A 196 -19.66 -15.69 -10.99
CA ALA A 196 -20.67 -15.58 -12.04
C ALA A 196 -20.25 -14.62 -13.18
N ARG A 197 -19.10 -13.95 -13.07
CA ARG A 197 -18.57 -13.01 -14.06
C ARG A 197 -17.39 -13.64 -14.80
N ARG A 198 -17.29 -13.38 -16.11
CA ARG A 198 -16.22 -13.96 -16.94
C ARG A 198 -14.84 -13.35 -16.64
N GLN A 199 -14.79 -12.06 -16.35
CA GLN A 199 -13.54 -11.31 -16.18
C GLN A 199 -13.59 -10.27 -15.03
N PRO A 200 -13.99 -10.65 -13.81
CA PRO A 200 -14.01 -9.70 -12.69
C PRO A 200 -12.60 -9.16 -12.41
N LEU A 201 -12.51 -7.95 -11.86
CA LEU A 201 -11.24 -7.35 -11.43
C LEU A 201 -11.26 -6.98 -9.95
N TYR A 202 -10.39 -7.60 -9.18
CA TYR A 202 -10.06 -7.22 -7.81
C TYR A 202 -8.80 -6.37 -7.81
N PHE A 203 -8.94 -5.05 -7.67
CA PHE A 203 -7.84 -4.09 -7.62
C PHE A 203 -7.54 -3.76 -6.15
N LEU A 204 -6.51 -4.41 -5.62
CA LEU A 204 -6.06 -4.28 -4.24
C LEU A 204 -4.92 -3.25 -4.20
N ILE A 205 -5.11 -2.16 -3.48
CA ILE A 205 -4.06 -1.15 -3.28
C ILE A 205 -3.67 -1.07 -1.81
N THR A 206 -2.38 -0.96 -1.55
CA THR A 206 -1.88 -0.87 -0.18
C THR A 206 -0.51 -0.21 -0.10
N THR A 207 -0.07 0.03 1.11
CA THR A 207 1.33 0.30 1.48
C THR A 207 1.80 -0.85 2.37
N ALA A 208 3.10 -0.97 2.59
CA ALA A 208 3.66 -1.92 3.54
C ALA A 208 3.08 -1.70 4.95
N GLY A 209 2.83 -2.82 5.64
CA GLY A 209 2.32 -2.85 7.01
C GLY A 209 3.42 -3.09 8.04
N ARG A 210 2.99 -3.30 9.29
CA ARG A 210 3.87 -3.71 10.40
C ARG A 210 3.55 -5.10 10.96
N ASP A 211 2.36 -5.59 10.67
CA ASP A 211 1.88 -6.87 11.14
C ASP A 211 2.10 -7.95 10.07
N LYS A 212 3.11 -8.80 10.31
CA LYS A 212 3.45 -9.94 9.46
C LYS A 212 2.52 -11.15 9.62
N THR A 213 1.51 -11.05 10.49
CA THR A 213 0.42 -12.03 10.61
C THR A 213 -0.84 -11.59 9.86
N SER A 214 -0.85 -10.36 9.35
CA SER A 214 -2.00 -9.79 8.64
C SER A 214 -2.26 -10.44 7.28
N ILE A 215 -3.51 -10.36 6.82
CA ILE A 215 -3.89 -10.73 5.44
C ILE A 215 -3.10 -9.92 4.40
N CYS A 216 -2.73 -8.68 4.71
CA CYS A 216 -1.92 -7.87 3.79
C CYS A 216 -0.52 -8.47 3.61
N TYR A 217 0.10 -8.99 4.68
CA TYR A 217 1.40 -9.63 4.58
C TYR A 217 1.34 -10.97 3.86
N GLU A 218 0.27 -11.75 4.05
CA GLU A 218 0.03 -12.98 3.29
C GLU A 218 -0.01 -12.69 1.77
N ILE A 219 -0.74 -11.65 1.35
CA ILE A 219 -0.81 -11.24 -0.06
C ILE A 219 0.50 -10.65 -0.55
N HIS A 220 1.25 -9.91 0.29
CA HIS A 220 2.60 -9.44 -0.03
C HIS A 220 3.55 -10.61 -0.33
N CYS A 221 3.60 -11.62 0.56
CA CYS A 221 4.40 -12.83 0.35
C CYS A 221 3.99 -13.56 -0.93
N LYS A 222 2.69 -13.67 -1.21
CA LYS A 222 2.19 -14.20 -2.49
C LYS A 222 2.71 -13.37 -3.67
N ALA A 223 2.68 -12.04 -3.59
CA ALA A 223 3.14 -11.17 -4.66
C ALA A 223 4.64 -11.35 -4.94
N LYS A 224 5.48 -11.38 -3.91
CA LYS A 224 6.91 -11.66 -4.04
C LYS A 224 7.18 -13.03 -4.67
N ALA A 225 6.47 -14.07 -4.21
CA ALA A 225 6.59 -15.43 -4.76
C ALA A 225 6.11 -15.55 -6.23
N VAL A 226 5.17 -14.71 -6.66
CA VAL A 226 4.76 -14.66 -8.07
C VAL A 226 5.79 -13.90 -8.91
N MET A 227 6.33 -12.80 -8.39
CA MET A 227 7.37 -12.01 -9.08
C MET A 227 8.68 -12.79 -9.27
N ASP A 228 9.08 -13.63 -8.31
CA ASP A 228 10.29 -14.45 -8.39
C ASP A 228 10.09 -15.80 -9.09
N GLY A 229 8.83 -16.16 -9.40
CA GLY A 229 8.46 -17.39 -10.10
C GLY A 229 8.35 -18.65 -9.22
N THR A 230 8.54 -18.56 -7.90
CA THR A 230 8.36 -19.69 -6.97
C THR A 230 6.90 -20.11 -6.84
N LYS A 231 5.95 -19.19 -7.10
CA LYS A 231 4.52 -19.45 -7.16
C LYS A 231 3.94 -19.04 -8.50
N ILE A 232 3.20 -19.95 -9.12
CA ILE A 232 2.50 -19.70 -10.39
C ILE A 232 1.03 -19.42 -10.09
N ASP A 233 0.61 -18.17 -10.29
CA ASP A 233 -0.81 -17.77 -10.30
C ASP A 233 -1.06 -16.86 -11.51
N PRO A 234 -1.51 -17.42 -12.65
CA PRO A 234 -1.66 -16.65 -13.88
C PRO A 234 -2.68 -15.52 -13.80
N SER A 235 -3.59 -15.57 -12.81
CA SER A 235 -4.66 -14.60 -12.64
C SER A 235 -4.28 -13.42 -11.74
N PHE A 236 -3.08 -13.45 -11.15
CA PHE A 236 -2.61 -12.49 -10.16
C PHE A 236 -1.51 -11.59 -10.74
N TYR A 237 -1.75 -10.29 -10.73
CA TYR A 237 -0.80 -9.26 -11.15
C TYR A 237 -0.20 -8.54 -9.93
N PRO A 238 1.06 -8.85 -9.56
CA PRO A 238 1.78 -8.11 -8.54
C PRO A 238 2.50 -6.87 -9.11
N ALA A 239 2.35 -5.74 -8.43
CA ALA A 239 3.16 -4.55 -8.63
C ALA A 239 3.61 -4.02 -7.26
N VAL A 240 4.82 -4.40 -6.85
CA VAL A 240 5.39 -4.03 -5.55
C VAL A 240 6.51 -3.02 -5.76
N PHE A 241 6.32 -1.81 -5.25
CA PHE A 241 7.30 -0.73 -5.24
C PHE A 241 7.75 -0.52 -3.81
N GLY A 242 8.72 -1.32 -3.38
CA GLY A 242 9.29 -1.26 -2.05
C GLY A 242 10.78 -1.56 -2.06
N ILE A 243 11.40 -1.27 -0.93
CA ILE A 243 12.80 -1.62 -0.68
C ILE A 243 12.95 -3.15 -0.60
N GLU A 244 14.06 -3.65 -1.11
CA GLU A 244 14.42 -5.07 -1.11
C GLU A 244 15.42 -5.37 0.01
N GLU A 245 15.58 -6.66 0.32
CA GLU A 245 16.58 -7.09 1.30
C GLU A 245 17.99 -6.72 0.84
N GLY A 246 18.74 -6.03 1.71
CA GLY A 246 20.11 -5.59 1.42
C GLY A 246 20.24 -4.20 0.80
N ASP A 247 19.13 -3.54 0.43
CA ASP A 247 19.17 -2.14 0.02
C ASP A 247 19.55 -1.21 1.19
N ASP A 248 20.31 -0.16 0.89
CA ASP A 248 20.53 0.93 1.84
C ASP A 248 19.34 1.90 1.82
N TRP A 249 18.56 1.92 2.89
CA TRP A 249 17.42 2.82 3.05
C TRP A 249 17.80 4.30 3.06
N LYS A 250 19.09 4.63 3.19
CA LYS A 250 19.64 6.00 3.14
C LYS A 250 19.98 6.44 1.72
N ASP A 251 20.02 5.52 0.75
CA ASP A 251 20.41 5.83 -0.63
C ASP A 251 19.25 6.47 -1.41
N GLU A 252 19.49 7.68 -1.90
CA GLU A 252 18.57 8.43 -2.75
C GLU A 252 18.19 7.69 -4.05
N ALA A 253 19.07 6.84 -4.57
CA ALA A 253 18.77 6.02 -5.74
C ALA A 253 17.68 4.98 -5.43
N VAL A 254 17.72 4.37 -4.24
CA VAL A 254 16.67 3.47 -3.74
C VAL A 254 15.36 4.23 -3.61
N TRP A 255 15.38 5.46 -3.06
CA TRP A 255 14.16 6.26 -2.89
C TRP A 255 13.45 6.52 -4.21
N ARG A 256 14.20 6.85 -5.26
CA ARG A 256 13.69 7.08 -6.62
C ARG A 256 13.13 5.81 -7.24
N ARG A 257 13.76 4.65 -7.00
CA ARG A 257 13.29 3.36 -7.52
C ARG A 257 11.95 2.95 -6.91
N VAL A 258 11.79 3.12 -5.60
CA VAL A 258 10.59 2.65 -4.87
C VAL A 258 9.45 3.67 -4.82
N ASN A 259 9.71 4.92 -5.21
CA ASN A 259 8.69 5.96 -5.36
C ASN A 259 8.62 6.41 -6.83
N PRO A 260 7.87 5.67 -7.67
CA PRO A 260 7.86 5.93 -9.11
C PRO A 260 7.20 7.27 -9.50
N SER A 261 6.58 7.98 -8.54
CA SER A 261 6.00 9.31 -8.74
C SER A 261 6.92 10.47 -8.31
N ILE A 262 8.15 10.19 -7.85
CA ILE A 262 9.16 11.22 -7.55
C ILE A 262 9.52 12.02 -8.81
N GLY A 263 9.54 13.34 -8.69
CA GLY A 263 9.85 14.26 -9.77
C GLY A 263 8.66 14.57 -10.68
N VAL A 264 7.50 13.96 -10.45
CA VAL A 264 6.24 14.28 -11.15
C VAL A 264 5.22 14.86 -10.18
N THR A 265 4.72 14.05 -9.24
CA THR A 265 3.73 14.49 -8.24
C THR A 265 4.31 14.54 -6.83
N ILE A 266 5.43 13.87 -6.58
CA ILE A 266 6.19 13.97 -5.33
C ILE A 266 7.46 14.78 -5.58
N PRO A 267 7.57 16.01 -5.03
CA PRO A 267 8.82 16.76 -5.11
C PRO A 267 9.91 16.05 -4.31
N PHE A 268 11.08 15.85 -4.92
CA PHE A 268 12.17 15.09 -4.31
C PHE A 268 12.64 15.69 -2.97
N GLU A 269 12.66 17.01 -2.86
CA GLU A 269 13.02 17.72 -1.63
C GLU A 269 12.11 17.40 -0.45
N THR A 270 10.83 17.04 -0.69
CA THR A 270 9.94 16.62 0.40
C THR A 270 10.29 15.23 0.96
N VAL A 271 10.95 14.40 0.14
CA VAL A 271 11.44 13.08 0.57
C VAL A 271 12.73 13.25 1.35
N ARG A 272 13.67 14.09 0.86
CA ARG A 272 14.88 14.48 1.60
C ARG A 272 14.58 15.08 2.97
N ALA A 273 13.62 16.01 3.03
CA ALA A 273 13.22 16.63 4.29
C ALA A 273 12.65 15.60 5.30
N ALA A 274 11.85 14.64 4.83
CA ALA A 274 11.34 13.55 5.66
C ALA A 274 12.47 12.62 6.14
N TYR A 275 13.48 12.37 5.30
CA TYR A 275 14.67 11.60 5.68
C TYR A 275 15.50 12.31 6.76
N GLU A 276 15.70 13.63 6.66
CA GLU A 276 16.45 14.35 7.69
C GLU A 276 15.76 14.34 9.06
N GLN A 277 14.41 14.33 9.08
CA GLN A 277 13.64 14.10 10.31
C GLN A 277 13.82 12.67 10.85
N ALA A 278 13.77 11.68 9.95
CA ALA A 278 13.96 10.27 10.30
C ALA A 278 15.31 9.99 10.98
N LYS A 279 16.41 10.63 10.55
CA LYS A 279 17.74 10.44 11.16
C LYS A 279 17.81 10.82 12.64
N GLN A 280 16.92 11.70 13.09
CA GLN A 280 16.95 12.24 14.44
C GLN A 280 15.98 11.54 15.38
N ASN A 281 14.99 10.81 14.84
CA ASN A 281 13.90 10.23 15.62
C ASN A 281 13.56 8.81 15.11
N PRO A 282 13.73 7.75 15.93
CA PRO A 282 13.38 6.37 15.56
C PRO A 282 11.94 6.17 15.09
N ALA A 283 10.98 6.92 15.64
CA ALA A 283 9.59 6.86 15.19
C ALA A 283 9.43 7.43 13.78
N GLU A 284 10.13 8.51 13.46
CA GLU A 284 10.14 9.08 12.11
C GLU A 284 10.95 8.22 11.14
N GLU A 285 12.01 7.53 11.57
CA GLU A 285 12.68 6.51 10.78
C GLU A 285 11.71 5.42 10.35
N MET A 286 10.96 4.85 11.30
CA MET A 286 9.96 3.83 11.01
C MET A 286 8.88 4.37 10.05
N HIS A 287 8.41 5.61 10.25
CA HIS A 287 7.44 6.24 9.35
C HIS A 287 7.99 6.44 7.94
N PHE A 288 9.25 6.88 7.82
CA PHE A 288 9.91 7.05 6.55
C PHE A 288 10.06 5.71 5.82
N ARG A 289 10.61 4.71 6.50
CA ARG A 289 10.80 3.36 5.95
C ARG A 289 9.48 2.73 5.51
N GLN A 290 8.45 2.78 6.35
CA GLN A 290 7.14 2.23 6.00
C GLN A 290 6.44 3.03 4.89
N PHE A 291 6.30 4.35 5.03
CA PHE A 291 5.40 5.12 4.16
C PHE A 291 6.07 5.77 2.96
N ARG A 292 7.39 5.96 2.97
CA ARG A 292 8.17 6.43 1.81
C ARG A 292 8.90 5.30 1.11
N LEU A 293 9.52 4.38 1.84
CA LEU A 293 10.27 3.28 1.22
C LEU A 293 9.45 2.02 1.03
N ASN A 294 8.21 2.03 1.54
CA ASN A 294 7.28 0.92 1.45
C ASN A 294 7.91 -0.38 1.97
N GLU A 295 8.57 -0.26 3.12
CA GLU A 295 9.23 -1.37 3.80
C GLU A 295 8.30 -2.03 4.83
N TRP A 296 8.30 -3.35 4.86
CA TRP A 296 7.65 -4.13 5.93
C TRP A 296 8.50 -4.10 7.20
N CYS A 297 8.26 -3.07 8.02
CA CYS A 297 8.90 -2.94 9.33
C CYS A 297 8.30 -3.93 10.35
N ASN A 298 9.10 -4.40 11.31
CA ASN A 298 8.54 -5.09 12.48
C ASN A 298 7.85 -4.06 13.40
N ALA A 299 6.78 -4.48 14.09
CA ALA A 299 6.04 -3.62 15.02
C ALA A 299 6.88 -3.19 16.23
N ASP A 300 7.95 -3.92 16.55
CA ASP A 300 8.86 -3.60 17.64
C ASP A 300 9.67 -2.34 17.29
N ILE A 301 9.17 -1.20 17.74
CA ILE A 301 9.94 0.05 17.73
C ILE A 301 11.15 -0.18 18.63
N ARG A 302 12.33 -0.23 18.02
CA ARG A 302 13.58 -0.11 18.78
C ARG A 302 13.58 1.29 19.41
N TRP A 303 13.27 1.36 20.70
CA TRP A 303 13.25 2.62 21.46
C TRP A 303 14.61 3.34 21.42
N MET A 304 15.71 2.58 21.33
CA MET A 304 17.07 3.10 21.37
C MET A 304 17.79 2.87 20.02
N PRO A 305 18.36 3.93 19.41
CA PRO A 305 19.26 3.78 18.27
C PRO A 305 20.49 2.95 18.67
N MET A 306 20.63 1.76 18.09
CA MET A 306 21.68 0.81 18.49
C MET A 306 23.08 1.27 18.08
N ASP A 307 23.19 2.12 17.06
CA ASP A 307 24.43 2.79 16.67
C ASP A 307 24.89 3.77 17.74
N LYS A 308 23.97 4.58 18.30
CA LYS A 308 24.27 5.46 19.44
C LYS A 308 24.56 4.68 20.71
N TRP A 309 23.80 3.60 20.96
CA TRP A 309 24.08 2.70 22.08
C TRP A 309 25.47 2.07 21.98
N GLY A 310 25.82 1.52 20.81
CA GLY A 310 27.13 0.92 20.56
C GLY A 310 28.27 1.93 20.68
N ALA A 311 28.06 3.19 20.29
CA ALA A 311 29.05 4.25 20.45
C ALA A 311 29.31 4.66 21.91
N LEU A 312 28.47 4.24 22.86
CA LEU A 312 28.62 4.51 24.30
C LEU A 312 29.24 3.33 25.07
N GLY A 313 29.57 2.23 24.39
CA GLY A 313 30.26 1.10 25.02
C GLY A 313 31.69 1.49 25.39
N GLU A 314 31.95 1.64 26.68
CA GLU A 314 33.26 1.93 27.27
C GLU A 314 33.57 0.83 28.31
N ASP A 315 34.84 0.45 28.44
CA ASP A 315 35.29 -0.43 29.52
C ASP A 315 35.27 0.36 30.83
N ILE A 316 34.42 -0.05 31.77
CA ILE A 316 34.21 0.64 33.04
C ILE A 316 34.91 -0.14 34.16
N ASP A 317 35.75 0.55 34.92
CA ASP A 317 36.27 0.02 36.19
C ASP A 317 35.20 0.19 37.28
N TRP A 318 34.61 -0.92 37.70
CA TRP A 318 33.52 -0.93 38.67
C TRP A 318 33.98 -0.63 40.10
N GLU A 319 35.27 -0.76 40.41
CA GLU A 319 35.81 -0.39 41.73
C GLU A 319 35.63 1.10 42.00
N GLU A 320 35.68 1.96 40.97
CA GLU A 320 35.48 3.41 41.08
C GLU A 320 34.03 3.81 41.45
N TYR A 321 33.08 2.89 41.32
CA TYR A 321 31.67 3.12 41.59
C TYR A 321 31.23 2.59 42.96
N GLU A 322 32.12 1.92 43.69
CA GLU A 322 31.82 1.44 45.04
C GLU A 322 31.53 2.61 45.99
N GLY A 323 30.43 2.50 46.74
CA GLY A 323 29.97 3.55 47.67
C GLY A 323 29.31 4.77 47.02
N ARG A 324 29.16 4.81 45.68
CA ARG A 324 28.38 5.86 45.00
C ARG A 324 26.88 5.62 45.10
N ASP A 325 26.13 6.71 45.17
CA ASP A 325 24.67 6.67 45.07
C ASP A 325 24.23 6.15 43.69
N CYS A 326 23.28 5.23 43.65
CA CYS A 326 22.66 4.74 42.42
C CYS A 326 21.17 4.47 42.62
N CYS A 327 20.44 4.45 41.50
CA CYS A 327 19.08 3.93 41.45
C CYS A 327 19.10 2.52 40.88
N CYS A 328 18.32 1.60 41.47
CA CYS A 328 18.21 0.23 41.00
C CYS A 328 16.82 -0.06 40.40
N GLY A 329 16.80 -0.78 39.29
CA GLY A 329 15.59 -1.38 38.71
C GLY A 329 15.73 -2.90 38.69
N LEU A 330 14.74 -3.61 39.22
CA LEU A 330 14.73 -5.06 39.29
C LEU A 330 13.49 -5.59 38.54
N ASP A 331 13.73 -6.45 37.55
CA ASP A 331 12.71 -7.16 36.78
C ASP A 331 12.88 -8.66 37.00
N LEU A 332 11.94 -9.28 37.71
CA LEU A 332 12.01 -10.67 38.18
C LEU A 332 11.23 -11.61 37.26
N SER A 333 11.82 -12.75 36.94
CA SER A 333 11.15 -13.85 36.24
C SER A 333 10.94 -15.07 37.15
N SER A 334 9.91 -15.87 36.86
CA SER A 334 9.55 -17.05 37.68
C SER A 334 9.93 -18.39 37.07
N THR A 335 9.95 -18.52 35.73
CA THR A 335 10.31 -19.77 35.04
C THR A 335 10.79 -19.49 33.61
N GLY A 336 12.03 -19.88 33.29
CA GLY A 336 12.53 -19.95 31.91
C GLY A 336 12.96 -18.62 31.27
N ASP A 337 12.52 -17.48 31.79
CA ASP A 337 12.91 -16.14 31.31
C ASP A 337 14.07 -15.55 32.14
N LEU A 338 14.81 -14.60 31.57
CA LEU A 338 15.89 -13.88 32.26
C LEU A 338 15.35 -12.88 33.29
N THR A 339 15.94 -12.89 34.48
CA THR A 339 15.82 -11.84 35.49
C THR A 339 16.91 -10.77 35.25
N ALA A 340 16.56 -9.49 35.46
CA ALA A 340 17.48 -8.36 35.29
C ALA A 340 17.50 -7.46 36.53
N LEU A 341 18.71 -7.14 37.03
CA LEU A 341 18.94 -6.05 37.97
C LEU A 341 19.82 -5.00 37.29
N VAL A 342 19.37 -3.76 37.24
CA VAL A 342 20.12 -2.68 36.59
C VAL A 342 20.37 -1.58 37.61
N LEU A 343 21.64 -1.25 37.82
CA LEU A 343 22.07 -0.10 38.60
C LEU A 343 22.34 1.08 37.67
N VAL A 344 21.83 2.26 38.00
CA VAL A 344 22.02 3.50 37.24
C VAL A 344 22.68 4.52 38.15
N PHE A 345 23.91 4.89 37.80
CA PHE A 345 24.71 5.87 38.51
C PHE A 345 24.54 7.25 37.85
N PRO A 346 24.18 8.30 38.60
CA PRO A 346 24.11 9.66 38.07
C PRO A 346 25.53 10.19 37.73
N PRO A 347 25.62 11.20 36.85
CA PRO A 347 26.90 11.83 36.52
C PRO A 347 27.60 12.40 37.76
N GLY A 348 28.93 12.24 37.84
CA GLY A 348 29.76 12.81 38.91
C GLY A 348 30.17 14.27 38.63
N SER A 349 30.89 14.90 39.58
CA SER A 349 31.44 16.25 39.38
C SER A 349 32.55 16.26 38.33
N GLY A 350 32.19 16.53 37.08
CA GLY A 350 33.10 16.53 35.91
C GLY A 350 32.68 15.57 34.79
N ASP A 351 31.68 14.72 35.03
CA ASP A 351 31.08 13.85 34.02
C ASP A 351 29.65 14.33 33.71
N MET A 352 29.21 14.12 32.47
CA MET A 352 27.88 14.46 31.98
C MET A 352 27.04 13.23 31.64
N LYS A 353 27.59 12.01 31.75
CA LYS A 353 26.91 10.76 31.37
C LYS A 353 26.35 10.04 32.60
N TYR A 354 25.25 9.33 32.37
CA TYR A 354 24.79 8.29 33.28
C TYR A 354 25.51 6.98 32.97
N THR A 355 25.92 6.27 34.02
CA THR A 355 26.57 4.95 33.88
C THR A 355 25.61 3.86 34.30
N VAL A 356 25.48 2.81 33.49
CA VAL A 356 24.51 1.72 33.70
C VAL A 356 25.24 0.40 33.87
N LEU A 357 24.99 -0.29 34.98
CA LEU A 357 25.52 -1.63 35.29
C LEU A 357 24.38 -2.65 35.32
N PRO A 358 24.21 -3.45 34.27
CA PRO A 358 23.21 -4.50 34.24
C PRO A 358 23.77 -5.86 34.71
N PHE A 359 22.96 -6.58 35.48
CA PHE A 359 23.16 -7.97 35.88
C PHE A 359 22.00 -8.80 35.34
N PHE A 360 22.31 -9.93 34.70
CA PHE A 360 21.32 -10.82 34.11
C PHE A 360 21.55 -12.25 34.59
N TRP A 361 20.48 -12.94 35.02
CA TRP A 361 20.54 -14.35 35.41
C TRP A 361 19.23 -15.07 35.13
N LEU A 362 19.27 -16.41 35.06
CA LEU A 362 18.06 -17.22 35.05
C LEU A 362 17.63 -17.50 36.49
N PRO A 363 16.32 -17.44 36.81
CA PRO A 363 15.79 -17.68 38.15
C PRO A 363 15.94 -19.14 38.60
#